data_AF-A0A524G7E6-F1
#
_entry.id   AF-A0A524G7E6-F1
#
_cell.length_a   1.000
_cell.length_b   1.000
_cell.length_c   1.000
_cell.angle_alpha   90.00
_cell.angle_beta   90.00
_cell.angle_gamma   90.00
#
_symmetry.space_group_name_H-M   'P 1'
#
loop_
_entity.id
_entity.type
_entity.pdbx_description
1 polymer ?
#
loop_
_entity_poly.entity_id
_entity_poly.type
_entity_poly.pdbx_seq_one_letter_code
_entity_poly.pdbx_strand_id
1 'polypeptide(L)'
;MVSKGTLAAIVIVIIVIGGAGAYVIMFNPFGPQTNPHDVAVVFATGGLGDKSFNDGCKQGLDDAKAEFGISYTFAEPTAISDYEGFLRGFAQHPQYIEPYDLIIAIGFDQELALQTVANETPTQKFAIIDMFIDPIVYPNVASLLFDEHEGSALVGAIAGLTTTTDKIGFVGGLDIPLINKFAAGYVFGAGYTNPMLNGTANILANVTIAYTNDWVDTTAGQTLADGMYDAGADIIFAAAGRAGLGVFDSVKSKNATSDIPLWVIGVDSPQMYYGTADPLNPEPPTHCLTSMLKRVDVAVYTIIEDWVVDGTWKTGYDLLYAFNLANNGVDYEINTDLLTLDSAIITAVNAFKALIVNGNITVPSAIYWT
;
A
#
# COMPACT_ATOMS: atom_id res chain seq x y z
N MET A 1 33.98 25.78 -17.20
CA MET A 1 33.81 26.54 -15.95
C MET A 1 32.96 27.76 -16.24
N VAL A 2 31.66 27.71 -15.93
CA VAL A 2 30.82 28.89 -15.72
C VAL A 2 30.17 28.67 -14.37
N SER A 3 30.32 29.66 -13.50
CA SER A 3 30.12 29.60 -12.07
C SER A 3 28.64 29.66 -11.66
N LYS A 4 28.34 29.01 -10.53
CA LYS A 4 27.20 29.32 -9.66
C LYS A 4 27.12 30.84 -9.44
N GLY A 5 26.03 31.47 -9.83
CA GLY A 5 25.83 32.91 -9.63
C GLY A 5 24.49 33.36 -10.17
N THR A 6 23.51 33.45 -9.27
CA THR A 6 22.32 34.30 -9.35
C THR A 6 21.47 34.16 -10.61
N LEU A 7 20.32 33.46 -10.52
CA LEU A 7 19.19 33.74 -11.40
C LEU A 7 18.88 35.24 -11.27
N ALA A 8 19.32 36.04 -12.22
CA ALA A 8 18.92 37.44 -12.30
C ALA A 8 17.42 37.45 -12.61
N ALA A 9 16.62 37.89 -11.64
CA ALA A 9 15.20 38.15 -11.85
C ALA A 9 15.07 39.13 -13.04
N ILE A 10 14.56 38.66 -14.17
CA ILE A 10 14.23 39.53 -15.30
C ILE A 10 13.00 40.33 -14.89
N VAL A 11 13.20 41.53 -14.35
CA VAL A 11 12.11 42.47 -14.09
C VAL A 11 11.78 43.17 -15.40
N ILE A 12 10.59 42.92 -15.95
CA ILE A 12 10.08 43.69 -17.08
C ILE A 12 9.60 45.03 -16.50
N VAL A 13 10.28 46.11 -16.87
CA VAL A 13 9.91 47.47 -16.48
C VAL A 13 9.10 48.10 -17.60
N ILE A 14 7.80 48.30 -17.36
CA ILE A 14 6.95 49.06 -18.28
C ILE A 14 6.80 50.48 -17.72
N ILE A 15 7.30 51.46 -18.47
CA ILE A 15 7.12 52.87 -18.17
C ILE A 15 5.91 53.37 -18.94
N VAL A 16 4.83 53.68 -18.23
CA VAL A 16 3.65 54.32 -18.82
C VAL A 16 3.72 55.81 -18.52
N ILE A 17 3.80 56.63 -19.58
CA ILE A 17 3.81 58.08 -19.46
C ILE A 17 2.40 58.60 -19.76
N GLY A 18 1.71 59.07 -18.72
CA GLY A 18 0.42 59.75 -18.82
C GLY A 18 0.55 61.22 -18.42
N GLY A 19 -0.48 62.03 -18.74
CA GLY A 19 -0.47 63.50 -18.59
C GLY A 19 -0.25 64.05 -17.17
N ALA A 20 -0.12 63.20 -16.14
CA ALA A 20 0.15 63.58 -14.75
C ALA A 20 1.40 62.93 -14.14
N GLY A 21 2.19 62.16 -14.90
CA GLY A 21 3.44 61.55 -14.39
C GLY A 21 3.80 60.22 -15.06
N ALA A 22 5.04 59.78 -14.86
CA ALA A 22 5.51 58.46 -15.26
C ALA A 22 5.24 57.45 -14.14
N TYR A 23 4.53 56.37 -14.46
CA TYR A 23 4.34 55.23 -13.58
C TYR A 23 5.27 54.10 -14.01
N VAL A 24 6.02 53.57 -13.04
CA VAL A 24 6.89 52.40 -13.24
C VAL A 24 6.15 51.18 -12.71
N ILE A 25 5.71 50.30 -13.61
CA ILE A 25 5.14 49.00 -13.26
C ILE A 25 6.24 47.97 -13.43
N MET A 26 6.66 47.34 -12.32
CA MET A 26 7.63 46.25 -12.32
C MET A 26 6.87 44.92 -12.38
N PHE A 27 7.07 44.17 -13.46
CA PHE A 27 6.51 42.83 -13.62
C PHE A 27 7.63 41.80 -13.42
N ASN A 28 7.48 40.88 -12.46
CA ASN A 28 8.37 39.72 -12.32
C ASN A 28 7.66 38.49 -12.90
N PRO A 29 7.91 38.11 -14.16
CA PRO A 29 7.29 36.92 -14.78
C PRO A 29 7.77 35.59 -14.18
N PHE A 30 8.70 35.63 -13.21
CA PHE A 30 9.27 34.46 -12.51
C PHE A 30 8.95 34.46 -11.01
N GLY A 31 7.92 35.17 -10.55
CA GLY A 31 7.43 35.07 -9.17
C GLY A 31 6.79 33.69 -8.88
N PRO A 32 6.63 33.30 -7.59
CA PRO A 32 5.90 32.09 -7.22
C PRO A 32 4.51 32.08 -7.87
N GLN A 33 4.09 30.92 -8.37
CA GLN A 33 2.81 30.75 -9.06
C GLN A 33 1.72 30.31 -8.09
N THR A 34 0.44 30.41 -8.47
CA THR A 34 -0.63 29.71 -7.74
C THR A 34 -0.35 28.21 -7.75
N ASN A 35 -0.50 27.52 -6.61
CA ASN A 35 -0.33 26.07 -6.57
C ASN A 35 -1.40 25.42 -7.47
N PRO A 36 -1.03 24.70 -8.54
CA PRO A 36 -2.01 24.05 -9.42
C PRO A 36 -2.47 22.68 -8.87
N HIS A 37 -2.01 22.28 -7.69
CA HIS A 37 -2.26 20.97 -7.11
C HIS A 37 -2.75 21.11 -5.66
N ASP A 38 -3.85 20.44 -5.35
CA ASP A 38 -4.42 20.38 -4.01
C ASP A 38 -3.64 19.37 -3.15
N VAL A 39 -3.22 18.24 -3.74
CA VAL A 39 -2.57 17.13 -3.03
C VAL A 39 -1.17 16.83 -3.57
N ALA A 40 -0.21 16.53 -2.69
CA ALA A 40 1.07 15.93 -3.06
C ALA A 40 1.26 14.57 -2.39
N VAL A 41 1.88 13.62 -3.08
CA VAL A 41 2.16 12.28 -2.54
C VAL A 41 3.63 11.92 -2.67
N VAL A 42 4.19 11.32 -1.64
CA VAL A 42 5.53 10.70 -1.66
C VAL A 42 5.34 9.20 -1.55
N PHE A 43 5.56 8.47 -2.66
CA PHE A 43 5.40 7.01 -2.71
C PHE A 43 6.47 6.27 -1.90
N ALA A 44 6.23 5.00 -1.59
CA ALA A 44 7.24 4.13 -1.01
C ALA A 44 8.32 3.79 -2.04
N THR A 45 9.49 3.36 -1.58
CA THR A 45 10.63 2.92 -2.44
C THR A 45 10.32 1.76 -3.41
N GLY A 46 9.17 1.08 -3.24
CA GLY A 46 8.67 0.10 -4.21
C GLY A 46 8.27 0.71 -5.56
N GLY A 47 7.89 2.00 -5.58
CA GLY A 47 7.53 2.76 -6.78
C GLY A 47 6.27 2.29 -7.52
N LEU A 48 5.80 3.11 -8.45
CA LEU A 48 4.66 2.78 -9.31
C LEU A 48 4.99 1.65 -10.28
N GLY A 49 4.01 0.81 -10.57
CA GLY A 49 4.17 -0.42 -11.33
C GLY A 49 4.33 -1.67 -10.46
N ASP A 50 4.21 -1.55 -9.13
CA ASP A 50 4.25 -2.68 -8.20
C ASP A 50 3.00 -3.57 -8.23
N LYS A 51 1.92 -3.13 -8.90
CA LYS A 51 0.62 -3.82 -9.00
C LYS A 51 -0.02 -4.11 -7.65
N SER A 52 0.40 -3.40 -6.61
CA SER A 52 0.13 -3.74 -5.21
C SER A 52 -0.12 -2.46 -4.40
N PHE A 53 0.78 -2.09 -3.50
CA PHE A 53 0.63 -1.00 -2.54
C PHE A 53 0.65 0.40 -3.17
N ASN A 54 1.67 0.72 -3.97
CA ASN A 54 1.82 2.06 -4.58
C ASN A 54 0.81 2.26 -5.70
N ASP A 55 0.59 1.24 -6.54
CA ASP A 55 -0.45 1.29 -7.58
C ASP A 55 -1.85 1.43 -6.95
N GLY A 56 -2.12 0.83 -5.78
CA GLY A 56 -3.36 1.04 -5.01
C GLY A 56 -3.51 2.48 -4.52
N CYS A 57 -2.46 3.09 -3.98
CA CYS A 57 -2.48 4.52 -3.63
C CYS A 57 -2.76 5.40 -4.85
N LYS A 58 -2.13 5.09 -5.99
CA LYS A 58 -2.33 5.83 -7.24
C LYS A 58 -3.76 5.72 -7.75
N GLN A 59 -4.39 4.54 -7.62
CA GLN A 59 -5.80 4.34 -7.94
C GLN A 59 -6.70 5.26 -7.08
N GLY A 60 -6.48 5.32 -5.76
CA GLY A 60 -7.23 6.21 -4.88
C GLY A 60 -7.11 7.70 -5.25
N LEU A 61 -5.91 8.14 -5.68
CA LEU A 61 -5.70 9.50 -6.20
C LEU A 61 -6.46 9.75 -7.52
N ASP A 62 -6.45 8.77 -8.42
CA ASP A 62 -7.14 8.87 -9.70
C ASP A 62 -8.66 8.91 -9.53
N ASP A 63 -9.19 8.13 -8.60
CA ASP A 63 -10.62 8.12 -8.25
C ASP A 63 -11.04 9.45 -7.65
N ALA A 64 -10.28 9.97 -6.66
CA ALA A 64 -10.55 11.28 -6.07
C ALA A 64 -10.49 12.42 -7.11
N LYS A 65 -9.54 12.36 -8.04
CA LYS A 65 -9.46 13.30 -9.17
C LYS A 65 -10.68 13.20 -10.09
N ALA A 66 -11.10 11.98 -10.44
CA ALA A 66 -12.22 11.76 -11.34
C ALA A 66 -13.55 12.22 -10.72
N GLU A 67 -13.74 11.99 -9.43
CA GLU A 67 -14.99 12.27 -8.73
C GLU A 67 -15.08 13.70 -8.19
N PHE A 68 -14.02 14.21 -7.57
CA PHE A 68 -14.03 15.51 -6.89
C PHE A 68 -13.37 16.62 -7.70
N GLY A 69 -12.68 16.29 -8.78
CA GLY A 69 -11.98 17.27 -9.62
C GLY A 69 -10.71 17.85 -8.98
N ILE A 70 -10.19 17.22 -7.92
CA ILE A 70 -8.91 17.62 -7.32
C ILE A 70 -7.75 17.43 -8.29
N SER A 71 -6.71 18.22 -8.12
CA SER A 71 -5.44 18.08 -8.81
C SER A 71 -4.36 17.58 -7.85
N TYR A 72 -3.51 16.66 -8.30
CA TYR A 72 -2.43 16.15 -7.46
C TYR A 72 -1.10 16.05 -8.23
N THR A 73 -0.02 16.01 -7.47
CA THR A 73 1.34 15.68 -7.93
C THR A 73 1.95 14.59 -7.05
N PHE A 74 3.05 13.99 -7.48
CA PHE A 74 3.72 12.95 -6.71
C PHE A 74 5.23 12.91 -6.95
N ALA A 75 5.93 12.24 -6.03
CA ALA A 75 7.32 11.85 -6.15
C ALA A 75 7.47 10.33 -5.98
N GLU A 76 8.44 9.74 -6.67
CA GLU A 76 8.84 8.33 -6.54
C GLU A 76 10.28 8.27 -5.99
N PRO A 77 10.44 8.23 -4.65
CA PRO A 77 11.73 8.03 -3.99
C PRO A 77 12.40 6.73 -4.44
N THR A 78 13.72 6.78 -4.60
CA THR A 78 14.53 5.60 -4.95
C THR A 78 15.28 5.01 -3.76
N ALA A 79 15.38 5.79 -2.68
CA ALA A 79 15.98 5.37 -1.42
C ALA A 79 15.28 6.08 -0.25
N ILE A 80 15.38 5.49 0.96
CA ILE A 80 14.84 6.06 2.21
C ILE A 80 15.39 7.47 2.47
N SER A 81 16.65 7.73 2.07
CA SER A 81 17.28 9.04 2.23
C SER A 81 16.61 10.16 1.41
N ASP A 82 15.81 9.82 0.41
CA ASP A 82 15.16 10.79 -0.47
C ASP A 82 13.88 11.37 0.17
N TYR A 83 13.24 10.64 1.10
CA TYR A 83 11.93 10.98 1.66
C TYR A 83 11.87 12.39 2.26
N GLU A 84 12.82 12.74 3.12
CA GLU A 84 12.84 14.05 3.78
C GLU A 84 12.96 15.19 2.77
N GLY A 85 13.78 15.01 1.72
CA GLY A 85 13.95 15.99 0.67
C GLY A 85 12.66 16.25 -0.11
N PHE A 86 11.93 15.19 -0.48
CA PHE A 86 10.65 15.31 -1.18
C PHE A 86 9.56 15.89 -0.28
N LEU A 87 9.40 15.38 0.93
CA LEU A 87 8.41 15.88 1.90
C LEU A 87 8.63 17.35 2.21
N ARG A 88 9.89 17.76 2.50
CA ARG A 88 10.24 19.16 2.75
C ARG A 88 10.01 20.02 1.51
N GLY A 89 10.37 19.52 0.33
CA GLY A 89 10.16 20.22 -0.93
C GLY A 89 8.68 20.53 -1.19
N PHE A 90 7.79 19.57 -0.96
CA PHE A 90 6.34 19.80 -1.05
C PHE A 90 5.83 20.73 0.06
N ALA A 91 6.22 20.50 1.31
CA ALA A 91 5.74 21.29 2.44
C ALA A 91 6.19 22.77 2.39
N GLN A 92 7.41 23.04 1.91
CA GLN A 92 7.92 24.41 1.72
C GLN A 92 7.42 25.06 0.43
N HIS A 93 6.90 24.26 -0.52
CA HIS A 93 6.28 24.71 -1.77
C HIS A 93 7.00 25.93 -2.41
N PRO A 94 8.35 25.93 -2.56
CA PRO A 94 9.12 27.16 -2.87
C PRO A 94 8.82 27.77 -4.25
N GLN A 95 8.07 27.06 -5.09
CA GLN A 95 7.61 27.50 -6.41
C GLN A 95 6.19 28.10 -6.37
N TYR A 96 5.45 27.91 -5.28
CA TYR A 96 4.04 28.26 -5.16
C TYR A 96 3.78 29.32 -4.09
N ILE A 97 2.68 30.04 -4.25
CA ILE A 97 2.20 31.03 -3.29
C ILE A 97 1.49 30.33 -2.12
N GLU A 98 0.67 29.32 -2.44
CA GLU A 98 -0.16 28.58 -1.48
C GLU A 98 0.46 27.19 -1.22
N PRO A 99 0.28 26.63 -0.01
CA PRO A 99 0.69 25.27 0.31
C PRO A 99 -0.15 24.23 -0.46
N TYR A 100 0.19 22.95 -0.31
CA TYR A 100 -0.74 21.87 -0.67
C TYR A 100 -1.78 21.73 0.44
N ASP A 101 -3.03 21.43 0.09
CA ASP A 101 -4.08 21.13 1.06
C ASP A 101 -3.80 19.86 1.86
N LEU A 102 -3.09 18.90 1.23
CA LEU A 102 -2.65 17.66 1.88
C LEU A 102 -1.37 17.11 1.25
N ILE A 103 -0.44 16.66 2.10
CA ILE A 103 0.73 15.85 1.69
C ILE A 103 0.59 14.44 2.28
N ILE A 104 0.63 13.41 1.44
CA ILE A 104 0.48 12.01 1.86
C ILE A 104 1.83 11.28 1.74
N ALA A 105 2.31 10.73 2.86
CA ALA A 105 3.45 9.83 2.93
C ALA A 105 2.98 8.37 2.88
N ILE A 106 3.49 7.60 1.93
CA ILE A 106 3.06 6.22 1.67
C ILE A 106 4.12 5.25 2.18
N GLY A 107 3.84 4.57 3.29
CA GLY A 107 4.71 3.54 3.85
C GLY A 107 5.37 3.91 5.17
N PHE A 108 5.64 2.89 5.99
CA PHE A 108 6.13 3.02 7.35
C PHE A 108 7.54 3.65 7.46
N ASP A 109 8.39 3.43 6.46
CA ASP A 109 9.78 3.87 6.43
C ASP A 109 9.94 5.38 6.23
N GLN A 110 8.83 6.10 5.98
CA GLN A 110 8.79 7.56 5.92
C GLN A 110 8.62 8.23 7.29
N GLU A 111 8.39 7.49 8.37
CA GLU A 111 8.06 8.03 9.71
C GLU A 111 8.98 9.17 10.16
N LEU A 112 10.30 8.90 10.21
CA LEU A 112 11.27 9.85 10.74
C LEU A 112 11.41 11.11 9.88
N ALA A 113 11.35 10.93 8.55
CA ALA A 113 11.39 12.04 7.60
C ALA A 113 10.14 12.91 7.74
N LEU A 114 8.97 12.29 7.85
CA LEU A 114 7.70 13.00 8.03
C LEU A 114 7.64 13.75 9.36
N GLN A 115 8.03 13.11 10.47
CA GLN A 115 8.08 13.77 11.78
C GLN A 115 9.00 15.00 11.76
N THR A 116 10.15 14.90 11.10
CA THR A 116 11.09 16.03 10.94
C THR A 116 10.42 17.19 10.20
N VAL A 117 9.82 16.92 9.03
CA VAL A 117 9.20 17.95 8.20
C VAL A 117 7.91 18.52 8.82
N ALA A 118 7.10 17.69 9.47
CA ALA A 118 5.88 18.10 10.15
C ALA A 118 6.18 19.10 11.28
N ASN A 119 7.28 18.91 12.02
CA ASN A 119 7.75 19.87 13.02
C ASN A 119 8.24 21.19 12.41
N GLU A 120 8.88 21.13 11.24
CA GLU A 120 9.34 22.33 10.51
C GLU A 120 8.18 23.12 9.88
N THR A 121 7.05 22.46 9.61
CA THR A 121 5.91 23.01 8.87
C THR A 121 4.57 22.76 9.60
N PRO A 122 4.36 23.33 10.79
CA PRO A 122 3.23 23.01 11.66
C PRO A 122 1.85 23.39 11.08
N THR A 123 1.81 24.22 10.03
CA THR A 123 0.57 24.58 9.32
C THR A 123 0.26 23.67 8.14
N GLN A 124 1.24 22.90 7.66
CA GLN A 124 1.05 21.94 6.57
C GLN A 124 0.38 20.68 7.12
N LYS A 125 -0.66 20.24 6.42
CA LYS A 125 -1.39 19.01 6.73
C LYS A 125 -0.71 17.81 6.09
N PHE A 126 -0.57 16.75 6.87
CA PHE A 126 0.03 15.50 6.43
C PHE A 126 -0.84 14.30 6.76
N ALA A 127 -0.74 13.26 5.95
CA ALA A 127 -1.23 11.92 6.26
C ALA A 127 -0.11 10.91 6.05
N ILE A 128 -0.08 9.84 6.86
CA ILE A 128 0.84 8.71 6.68
C ILE A 128 0.06 7.40 6.64
N ILE A 129 0.41 6.54 5.70
CA ILE A 129 -0.09 5.18 5.60
C ILE A 129 0.90 4.22 6.25
N ASP A 130 0.38 3.23 6.99
CA ASP A 130 1.13 2.14 7.64
C ASP A 130 2.01 2.54 8.81
N MET A 131 1.84 3.76 9.33
CA MET A 131 2.55 4.17 10.54
C MET A 131 1.70 4.96 11.50
N PHE A 132 1.83 4.62 12.77
CA PHE A 132 1.28 5.40 13.87
C PHE A 132 2.23 6.55 14.20
N ILE A 133 1.72 7.78 14.13
CA ILE A 133 2.37 8.99 14.62
C ILE A 133 1.47 9.56 15.69
N ASP A 134 2.02 9.82 16.89
CA ASP A 134 1.23 10.33 18.02
C ASP A 134 0.64 11.71 17.68
N PRO A 135 -0.70 11.83 17.55
CA PRO A 135 -1.34 13.08 17.14
C PRO A 135 -1.29 14.15 18.22
N ILE A 136 -0.93 13.80 19.47
CA ILE A 136 -0.68 14.79 20.53
C ILE A 136 0.65 15.51 20.29
N VAL A 137 1.65 14.81 19.75
CA VAL A 137 2.96 15.38 19.42
C VAL A 137 2.93 16.03 18.04
N TYR A 138 2.24 15.42 17.08
CA TYR A 138 2.14 15.86 15.69
C TYR A 138 0.68 16.12 15.30
N PRO A 139 0.08 17.23 15.75
CA PRO A 139 -1.34 17.51 15.55
C PRO A 139 -1.72 17.83 14.11
N ASN A 140 -0.75 17.91 13.19
CA ASN A 140 -0.91 18.12 11.75
C ASN A 140 -0.71 16.84 10.92
N VAL A 141 -0.63 15.66 11.56
CA VAL A 141 -0.41 14.38 10.89
C VAL A 141 -1.56 13.41 11.22
N ALA A 142 -2.25 12.89 10.20
CA ALA A 142 -3.13 11.73 10.34
C ALA A 142 -2.38 10.42 10.10
N SER A 143 -2.72 9.40 10.88
CA SER A 143 -2.25 8.03 10.69
C SER A 143 -3.37 7.17 10.14
N LEU A 144 -3.13 6.55 8.99
CA LEU A 144 -4.04 5.63 8.32
C LEU A 144 -3.47 4.22 8.49
N LEU A 145 -4.13 3.45 9.36
CA LEU A 145 -3.66 2.16 9.86
C LEU A 145 -4.61 1.04 9.43
N PHE A 146 -4.05 -0.13 9.16
CA PHE A 146 -4.81 -1.29 8.76
C PHE A 146 -4.68 -2.42 9.78
N ASP A 147 -5.72 -3.25 9.86
CA ASP A 147 -5.71 -4.52 10.59
C ASP A 147 -5.43 -5.68 9.61
N GLU A 148 -4.23 -5.70 9.00
CA GLU A 148 -3.92 -6.59 7.88
C GLU A 148 -3.91 -8.08 8.26
N HIS A 149 -3.66 -8.36 9.54
CA HIS A 149 -3.78 -9.69 10.12
C HIS A 149 -5.21 -10.24 9.99
N GLU A 150 -6.25 -9.42 10.11
CA GLU A 150 -7.63 -9.87 9.95
C GLU A 150 -7.93 -10.30 8.50
N GLY A 151 -7.55 -9.50 7.51
CA GLY A 151 -7.66 -9.86 6.09
C GLY A 151 -6.81 -11.08 5.74
N SER A 152 -5.60 -11.15 6.30
CA SER A 152 -4.69 -12.29 6.13
C SER A 152 -5.28 -13.58 6.68
N ALA A 153 -6.05 -13.52 7.78
CA ALA A 153 -6.77 -14.67 8.30
C ALA A 153 -7.83 -15.20 7.33
N LEU A 154 -8.49 -14.33 6.54
CA LEU A 154 -9.45 -14.80 5.55
C LEU A 154 -8.77 -15.57 4.42
N VAL A 155 -7.68 -15.05 3.86
CA VAL A 155 -6.94 -15.76 2.81
C VAL A 155 -6.19 -16.99 3.34
N GLY A 156 -5.80 -16.99 4.61
CA GLY A 156 -5.32 -18.18 5.31
C GLY A 156 -6.39 -19.25 5.43
N ALA A 157 -7.60 -18.88 5.81
CA ALA A 157 -8.74 -19.80 5.87
C ALA A 157 -9.07 -20.38 4.49
N ILE A 158 -8.97 -19.59 3.42
CA ILE A 158 -9.05 -20.08 2.04
C ILE A 158 -7.96 -21.12 1.79
N ALA A 159 -6.69 -20.80 2.06
CA ALA A 159 -5.56 -21.71 1.85
C ALA A 159 -5.72 -23.04 2.62
N GLY A 160 -6.16 -22.99 3.88
CA GLY A 160 -6.39 -24.18 4.70
C GLY A 160 -7.53 -25.07 4.16
N LEU A 161 -8.59 -24.48 3.60
CA LEU A 161 -9.70 -25.22 2.98
C LEU A 161 -9.34 -25.79 1.59
N THR A 162 -8.38 -25.21 0.89
CA THR A 162 -8.06 -25.57 -0.51
C THR A 162 -6.79 -26.39 -0.69
N THR A 163 -5.84 -26.33 0.25
CA THR A 163 -4.59 -27.09 0.14
C THR A 163 -4.87 -28.59 0.04
N THR A 164 -4.09 -29.25 -0.80
CA THR A 164 -4.10 -30.70 -1.06
C THR A 164 -2.89 -31.40 -0.47
N THR A 165 -1.85 -30.65 -0.08
CA THR A 165 -0.61 -31.17 0.50
C THR A 165 -0.50 -30.92 2.00
N ASP A 166 -1.41 -30.13 2.57
CA ASP A 166 -1.33 -29.58 3.93
C ASP A 166 -0.05 -28.76 4.17
N LYS A 167 0.62 -28.28 3.11
CA LYS A 167 1.82 -27.46 3.19
C LYS A 167 1.62 -26.13 2.47
N ILE A 168 1.89 -25.04 3.17
CA ILE A 168 1.69 -23.69 2.64
C ILE A 168 2.93 -22.81 2.86
N GLY A 169 3.09 -21.83 1.99
CA GLY A 169 4.17 -20.86 2.02
C GLY A 169 3.69 -19.43 2.27
N PHE A 170 4.60 -18.61 2.78
CA PHE A 170 4.45 -17.16 2.87
C PHE A 170 5.77 -16.51 2.46
N VAL A 171 5.71 -15.58 1.51
CA VAL A 171 6.84 -14.76 1.08
C VAL A 171 6.53 -13.31 1.45
N GLY A 172 7.26 -12.78 2.42
CA GLY A 172 7.17 -11.38 2.85
C GLY A 172 8.25 -10.50 2.22
N GLY A 173 8.03 -9.19 2.20
CA GLY A 173 9.05 -8.24 1.76
C GLY A 173 10.21 -8.13 2.76
N LEU A 174 9.90 -7.71 3.99
CA LEU A 174 10.87 -7.51 5.08
C LEU A 174 10.43 -8.28 6.33
N ASP A 175 11.38 -8.81 7.11
CA ASP A 175 11.11 -9.37 8.45
C ASP A 175 11.00 -8.23 9.46
N ILE A 176 9.80 -7.64 9.53
CA ILE A 176 9.46 -6.52 10.39
C ILE A 176 8.07 -6.74 11.00
N PRO A 177 7.74 -6.08 12.13
CA PRO A 177 6.43 -6.22 12.79
C PRO A 177 5.23 -6.03 11.85
N LEU A 178 5.30 -5.08 10.92
CA LEU A 178 4.24 -4.82 9.94
C LEU A 178 3.93 -6.06 9.08
N ILE A 179 4.95 -6.70 8.50
CA ILE A 179 4.76 -7.89 7.64
C ILE A 179 4.50 -9.15 8.46
N ASN A 180 5.02 -9.21 9.69
CA ASN A 180 4.77 -10.32 10.60
C ASN A 180 3.29 -10.37 11.05
N LYS A 181 2.55 -9.26 11.00
CA LYS A 181 1.08 -9.28 11.14
C LYS A 181 0.40 -10.10 10.04
N PHE A 182 0.84 -9.95 8.79
CA PHE A 182 0.27 -10.69 7.66
C PHE A 182 0.53 -12.19 7.82
N ALA A 183 1.77 -12.57 8.12
CA ALA A 183 2.14 -13.96 8.37
C ALA A 183 1.35 -14.56 9.54
N ALA A 184 1.20 -13.82 10.65
CA ALA A 184 0.44 -14.26 11.82
C ALA A 184 -1.04 -14.53 11.49
N GLY A 185 -1.69 -13.59 10.78
CA GLY A 185 -3.07 -13.75 10.33
C GLY A 185 -3.23 -14.93 9.39
N TYR A 186 -2.36 -15.05 8.39
CA TYR A 186 -2.38 -16.14 7.40
C TYR A 186 -2.30 -17.53 8.04
N VAL A 187 -1.32 -17.73 8.93
CA VAL A 187 -1.15 -19.00 9.66
C VAL A 187 -2.33 -19.27 10.59
N PHE A 188 -2.86 -18.25 11.25
CA PHE A 188 -4.03 -18.39 12.12
C PHE A 188 -5.27 -18.83 11.36
N GLY A 189 -5.57 -18.17 10.23
CA GLY A 189 -6.70 -18.53 9.37
C GLY A 189 -6.58 -19.94 8.78
N ALA A 190 -5.37 -20.31 8.34
CA ALA A 190 -5.11 -21.64 7.81
C ALA A 190 -5.30 -22.72 8.88
N GLY A 191 -4.77 -22.51 10.09
CA GLY A 191 -4.97 -23.41 11.22
C GLY A 191 -6.41 -23.47 11.74
N TYR A 192 -7.20 -22.41 11.55
CA TYR A 192 -8.62 -22.41 11.92
C TYR A 192 -9.45 -23.39 11.08
N THR A 193 -9.10 -23.53 9.79
CA THR A 193 -9.84 -24.36 8.84
C THR A 193 -9.18 -25.72 8.57
N ASN A 194 -7.88 -25.84 8.83
CA ASN A 194 -7.11 -27.06 8.63
C ASN A 194 -6.32 -27.43 9.90
N PRO A 195 -6.67 -28.52 10.61
CA PRO A 195 -5.94 -28.97 11.80
C PRO A 195 -4.46 -29.29 11.55
N MET A 196 -4.08 -29.69 10.33
CA MET A 196 -2.68 -29.94 9.96
C MET A 196 -1.85 -28.66 9.84
N LEU A 197 -2.48 -27.49 9.91
CA LEU A 197 -1.86 -26.17 9.96
C LEU A 197 -2.07 -25.48 11.31
N ASN A 198 -2.55 -26.22 12.32
CA ASN A 198 -2.84 -25.71 13.65
C ASN A 198 -1.96 -26.32 14.73
N GLY A 199 -1.51 -25.48 15.68
CA GLY A 199 -0.61 -25.85 16.76
C GLY A 199 0.85 -25.84 16.34
N THR A 200 1.73 -25.48 17.28
CA THR A 200 3.16 -25.21 17.01
C THR A 200 3.86 -26.31 16.21
N ALA A 201 3.68 -27.58 16.58
CA ALA A 201 4.36 -28.68 15.90
C ALA A 201 3.96 -28.81 14.42
N ASN A 202 2.68 -28.61 14.11
CA ASN A 202 2.15 -28.66 12.75
C ASN A 202 2.57 -27.43 11.95
N ILE A 203 2.49 -26.24 12.55
CA ILE A 203 2.93 -24.99 11.90
C ILE A 203 4.41 -25.10 11.50
N LEU A 204 5.28 -25.54 12.41
CA LEU A 204 6.72 -25.70 12.13
C LEU A 204 7.02 -26.79 11.09
N ALA A 205 6.15 -27.78 10.93
CA ALA A 205 6.33 -28.85 9.95
C ALA A 205 5.80 -28.49 8.55
N ASN A 206 4.75 -27.67 8.49
CA ASN A 206 3.92 -27.52 7.29
C ASN A 206 3.83 -26.09 6.75
N VAL A 207 4.27 -25.08 7.51
CA VAL A 207 4.29 -23.68 7.07
C VAL A 207 5.74 -23.23 6.87
N THR A 208 6.03 -22.72 5.68
CA THR A 208 7.32 -22.07 5.40
C THR A 208 7.14 -20.57 5.25
N ILE A 209 7.89 -19.79 6.03
CA ILE A 209 7.91 -18.32 5.96
C ILE A 209 9.32 -17.87 5.56
N ALA A 210 9.41 -17.00 4.57
CA ALA A 210 10.66 -16.39 4.16
C ALA A 210 10.44 -14.93 3.71
N TYR A 211 11.52 -14.16 3.69
CA TYR A 211 11.49 -12.75 3.34
C TYR A 211 12.52 -12.44 2.25
N THR A 212 12.12 -11.63 1.27
CA THR A 212 13.01 -11.20 0.17
C THR A 212 14.10 -10.24 0.66
N ASN A 213 13.86 -9.55 1.79
CA ASN A 213 14.65 -8.44 2.32
C ASN A 213 14.69 -7.21 1.40
N ASP A 214 13.72 -7.10 0.48
CA ASP A 214 13.63 -6.05 -0.52
C ASP A 214 12.21 -5.96 -1.10
N TRP A 215 11.76 -4.76 -1.48
CA TRP A 215 10.42 -4.53 -2.04
C TRP A 215 10.31 -4.70 -3.56
N VAL A 216 11.44 -4.72 -4.28
CA VAL A 216 11.52 -4.69 -5.75
C VAL A 216 12.26 -5.89 -6.36
N ASP A 217 13.02 -6.67 -5.58
CA ASP A 217 13.75 -7.85 -6.03
C ASP A 217 12.80 -9.05 -6.30
N THR A 218 12.25 -9.06 -7.51
CA THR A 218 11.43 -10.15 -8.04
C THR A 218 12.22 -11.46 -8.18
N THR A 219 13.54 -11.41 -8.37
CA THR A 219 14.36 -12.63 -8.47
C THR A 219 14.46 -13.34 -7.12
N ALA A 220 14.63 -12.58 -6.03
CA ALA A 220 14.55 -13.12 -4.67
C ALA A 220 13.17 -13.72 -4.39
N GLY A 221 12.09 -13.01 -4.73
CA GLY A 221 10.71 -13.51 -4.58
C GLY A 221 10.48 -14.83 -5.31
N GLN A 222 10.91 -14.93 -6.57
CA GLN A 222 10.83 -16.16 -7.35
C GLN A 222 11.65 -17.29 -6.75
N THR A 223 12.89 -17.02 -6.32
CA THR A 223 13.78 -18.04 -5.75
C THR A 223 13.22 -18.65 -4.47
N LEU A 224 12.64 -17.82 -3.59
CA LEU A 224 12.00 -18.30 -2.36
C LEU A 224 10.77 -19.16 -2.67
N ALA A 225 9.92 -18.70 -3.60
CA ALA A 225 8.73 -19.42 -4.01
C ALA A 225 9.06 -20.77 -4.67
N ASP A 226 10.06 -20.79 -5.56
CA ASP A 226 10.53 -22.02 -6.20
C ASP A 226 10.93 -23.06 -5.17
N GLY A 227 11.69 -22.65 -4.15
CA GLY A 227 12.09 -23.54 -3.05
C GLY A 227 10.92 -24.05 -2.20
N MET A 228 9.91 -23.21 -1.96
CA MET A 228 8.70 -23.61 -1.22
C MET A 228 7.86 -24.63 -2.02
N TYR A 229 7.64 -24.38 -3.31
CA TYR A 229 6.95 -25.34 -4.18
C TYR A 229 7.73 -26.65 -4.31
N ASP A 230 9.05 -26.61 -4.45
CA ASP A 230 9.91 -27.79 -4.50
C ASP A 230 9.89 -28.59 -3.17
N ALA A 231 9.66 -27.92 -2.04
CA ALA A 231 9.47 -28.54 -0.72
C ALA A 231 8.05 -29.09 -0.49
N GLY A 232 7.16 -28.92 -1.47
CA GLY A 232 5.80 -29.47 -1.51
C GLY A 232 4.70 -28.55 -1.00
N ALA A 233 4.97 -27.26 -0.78
CA ALA A 233 3.89 -26.30 -0.61
C ALA A 233 3.07 -26.22 -1.91
N ASP A 234 1.74 -26.10 -1.81
CA ASP A 234 0.88 -25.92 -2.99
C ASP A 234 0.20 -24.54 -3.05
N ILE A 235 0.30 -23.75 -1.98
CA ILE A 235 -0.24 -22.39 -1.91
C ILE A 235 0.77 -21.47 -1.24
N ILE A 236 1.13 -20.36 -1.89
CA ILE A 236 2.02 -19.33 -1.34
C ILE A 236 1.33 -17.97 -1.28
N PHE A 237 1.30 -17.35 -0.10
CA PHE A 237 0.87 -15.96 0.06
C PHE A 237 2.05 -14.99 -0.12
N ALA A 238 1.95 -14.07 -1.08
CA ALA A 238 3.01 -13.12 -1.46
C ALA A 238 2.75 -11.71 -0.90
N ALA A 239 3.16 -11.45 0.35
CA ALA A 239 3.07 -10.14 1.00
C ALA A 239 4.37 -9.32 0.85
N ALA A 240 4.79 -9.07 -0.39
CA ALA A 240 6.13 -8.56 -0.71
C ALA A 240 6.16 -7.39 -1.72
N GLY A 241 5.07 -6.64 -1.89
CA GLY A 241 5.00 -5.54 -2.86
C GLY A 241 5.40 -6.01 -4.27
N ARG A 242 6.25 -5.24 -4.96
CA ARG A 242 6.74 -5.61 -6.31
C ARG A 242 7.55 -6.90 -6.32
N ALA A 243 8.34 -7.19 -5.29
CA ALA A 243 9.09 -8.45 -5.19
C ALA A 243 8.14 -9.67 -5.20
N GLY A 244 6.90 -9.50 -4.74
CA GLY A 244 5.83 -10.50 -4.80
C GLY A 244 5.48 -10.95 -6.22
N LEU A 245 5.73 -10.13 -7.24
CA LEU A 245 5.53 -10.52 -8.65
C LEU A 245 6.41 -11.70 -9.07
N GLY A 246 7.57 -11.89 -8.42
CA GLY A 246 8.40 -13.08 -8.63
C GLY A 246 7.74 -14.38 -8.16
N VAL A 247 6.85 -14.32 -7.17
CA VAL A 247 6.05 -15.48 -6.72
C VAL A 247 5.02 -15.86 -7.80
N PHE A 248 4.45 -14.86 -8.49
CA PHE A 248 3.59 -15.08 -9.64
C PHE A 248 4.35 -15.70 -10.82
N ASP A 249 5.60 -15.29 -11.06
CA ASP A 249 6.45 -15.91 -12.08
C ASP A 249 6.78 -17.37 -11.73
N SER A 250 7.12 -17.62 -10.47
CA SER A 250 7.37 -18.98 -9.94
C SER A 250 6.16 -19.89 -10.12
N VAL A 251 4.96 -19.48 -9.67
CA VAL A 251 3.77 -20.35 -9.73
C VAL A 251 3.38 -20.68 -11.17
N LYS A 252 3.51 -19.74 -12.12
CA LYS A 252 3.26 -19.97 -13.55
C LYS A 252 4.26 -20.97 -14.13
N SER A 253 5.54 -20.80 -13.80
CA SER A 253 6.62 -21.69 -14.26
C SER A 253 6.46 -23.10 -13.70
N LYS A 254 6.26 -23.24 -12.39
CA LYS A 254 6.15 -24.53 -11.71
C LYS A 254 4.89 -25.30 -12.09
N ASN A 255 3.75 -24.63 -12.32
CA ASN A 255 2.54 -25.30 -12.81
C ASN A 255 2.72 -25.94 -14.19
N ALA A 256 3.64 -25.47 -15.03
CA ALA A 256 3.89 -26.09 -16.33
C ALA A 256 4.45 -27.53 -16.23
N THR A 257 4.98 -27.90 -15.06
CA THR A 257 5.59 -29.22 -14.81
C THR A 257 5.04 -29.93 -13.57
N SER A 258 4.11 -29.33 -12.85
CA SER A 258 3.55 -29.89 -11.61
C SER A 258 2.43 -30.87 -11.89
N ASP A 259 2.40 -31.97 -11.13
CA ASP A 259 1.30 -32.96 -11.16
C ASP A 259 0.06 -32.48 -10.39
N ILE A 260 0.21 -31.47 -9.54
CA ILE A 260 -0.87 -30.83 -8.78
C ILE A 260 -0.95 -29.34 -9.10
N PRO A 261 -2.13 -28.71 -9.02
CA PRO A 261 -2.24 -27.25 -9.13
C PRO A 261 -1.45 -26.56 -8.03
N LEU A 262 -0.63 -25.58 -8.40
CA LEU A 262 0.04 -24.68 -7.46
C LEU A 262 -0.61 -23.30 -7.54
N TRP A 263 -0.69 -22.61 -6.41
CA TRP A 263 -1.41 -21.35 -6.28
C TRP A 263 -0.59 -20.27 -5.60
N VAL A 264 -0.76 -19.04 -6.07
CA VAL A 264 -0.35 -17.84 -5.35
C VAL A 264 -1.57 -17.14 -4.77
N ILE A 265 -1.41 -16.50 -3.62
CA ILE A 265 -2.33 -15.51 -3.08
C ILE A 265 -1.67 -14.14 -3.19
N GLY A 266 -2.35 -13.20 -3.86
CA GLY A 266 -1.90 -11.82 -4.02
C GLY A 266 -2.10 -10.95 -2.77
N VAL A 267 -1.68 -9.69 -2.82
CA VAL A 267 -1.78 -8.74 -1.70
C VAL A 267 -2.07 -7.32 -2.17
N ASP A 268 -2.57 -6.51 -1.24
CA ASP A 268 -2.93 -5.09 -1.35
C ASP A 268 -4.08 -4.82 -2.32
N SER A 269 -3.84 -5.03 -3.60
CA SER A 269 -4.80 -4.80 -4.68
C SER A 269 -5.36 -6.13 -5.22
N PRO A 270 -6.46 -6.09 -5.99
CA PRO A 270 -6.87 -7.25 -6.78
C PRO A 270 -5.73 -7.66 -7.72
N GLN A 271 -5.31 -8.93 -7.66
CA GLN A 271 -4.18 -9.48 -8.43
C GLN A 271 -4.53 -10.81 -9.08
N MET A 272 -5.78 -11.30 -9.01
CA MET A 272 -6.16 -12.53 -9.71
C MET A 272 -5.89 -12.44 -11.22
N TYR A 273 -6.06 -11.27 -11.83
CA TYR A 273 -5.74 -11.03 -13.24
C TYR A 273 -4.26 -11.28 -13.56
N TYR A 274 -3.36 -10.99 -12.62
CA TYR A 274 -1.92 -11.16 -12.80
C TYR A 274 -1.51 -12.64 -12.82
N GLY A 275 -2.31 -13.53 -12.23
CA GLY A 275 -2.11 -14.97 -12.30
C GLY A 275 -2.45 -15.61 -13.65
N THR A 276 -3.05 -14.87 -14.58
CA THR A 276 -3.38 -15.36 -15.94
C THR A 276 -2.15 -15.39 -16.86
N ALA A 277 -2.29 -16.02 -18.03
CA ALA A 277 -1.25 -16.05 -19.05
C ALA A 277 -0.93 -14.66 -19.64
N ASP A 278 -1.95 -13.80 -19.80
CA ASP A 278 -1.81 -12.41 -20.27
C ASP A 278 -2.55 -11.45 -19.32
N PRO A 279 -1.85 -10.80 -18.37
CA PRO A 279 -2.46 -9.85 -17.45
C PRO A 279 -3.11 -8.62 -18.12
N LEU A 280 -2.78 -8.32 -19.39
CA LEU A 280 -3.39 -7.19 -20.11
C LEU A 280 -4.76 -7.56 -20.71
N ASN A 281 -5.00 -8.85 -20.95
CA ASN A 281 -6.27 -9.40 -21.43
C ASN A 281 -6.59 -10.65 -20.61
N PRO A 282 -6.95 -10.49 -19.32
CA PRO A 282 -7.01 -11.60 -18.39
C PRO A 282 -8.17 -12.53 -18.74
N GLU A 283 -7.82 -13.78 -19.02
CA GLU A 283 -8.75 -14.88 -19.30
C GLU A 283 -8.39 -16.09 -18.42
N PRO A 284 -9.36 -16.94 -18.04
CA PRO A 284 -9.07 -18.15 -17.29
C PRO A 284 -8.18 -19.14 -18.08
N PRO A 285 -7.39 -19.98 -17.39
CA PRO A 285 -7.26 -20.08 -15.94
C PRO A 285 -6.29 -19.02 -15.37
N THR A 286 -6.53 -18.61 -14.13
CA THR A 286 -5.55 -17.90 -13.31
C THR A 286 -4.86 -18.86 -12.33
N HIS A 287 -3.59 -18.62 -12.03
CA HIS A 287 -2.84 -19.31 -10.96
C HIS A 287 -2.91 -18.57 -9.61
N CYS A 288 -3.68 -17.46 -9.55
CA CYS A 288 -3.89 -16.70 -8.33
C CYS A 288 -5.26 -17.05 -7.73
N LEU A 289 -5.24 -17.63 -6.53
CA LEU A 289 -6.43 -18.17 -5.87
C LEU A 289 -7.38 -17.07 -5.38
N THR A 290 -6.79 -15.99 -4.86
CA THR A 290 -7.43 -14.78 -4.32
C THR A 290 -6.32 -13.76 -4.04
N SER A 291 -6.69 -12.54 -3.68
CA SER A 291 -5.75 -11.55 -3.13
C SER A 291 -6.22 -11.11 -1.75
N MET A 292 -5.30 -10.89 -0.81
CA MET A 292 -5.61 -10.23 0.45
C MET A 292 -5.67 -8.72 0.19
N LEU A 293 -6.88 -8.19 0.14
CA LEU A 293 -7.12 -6.79 -0.17
C LEU A 293 -6.79 -5.93 1.04
N LYS A 294 -5.88 -4.97 0.85
CA LYS A 294 -5.62 -3.87 1.77
C LYS A 294 -5.97 -2.59 1.03
N ARG A 295 -7.07 -1.95 1.44
CA ARG A 295 -7.71 -0.86 0.67
C ARG A 295 -7.01 0.48 0.82
N VAL A 296 -5.74 0.54 0.40
CA VAL A 296 -4.92 1.76 0.34
C VAL A 296 -5.56 2.80 -0.58
N ASP A 297 -6.17 2.34 -1.68
CA ASP A 297 -7.01 3.14 -2.57
C ASP A 297 -8.11 3.88 -1.80
N VAL A 298 -8.89 3.15 -1.00
CA VAL A 298 -9.98 3.73 -0.18
C VAL A 298 -9.42 4.64 0.89
N ALA A 299 -8.30 4.29 1.52
CA ALA A 299 -7.69 5.12 2.55
C ALA A 299 -7.24 6.49 2.01
N VAL A 300 -6.60 6.50 0.84
CA VAL A 300 -6.19 7.74 0.13
C VAL A 300 -7.40 8.54 -0.32
N TYR A 301 -8.39 7.89 -0.93
CA TYR A 301 -9.63 8.54 -1.34
C TYR A 301 -10.34 9.21 -0.16
N THR A 302 -10.52 8.47 0.94
CA THR A 302 -11.23 8.92 2.15
C THR A 302 -10.57 10.13 2.78
N ILE A 303 -9.24 10.15 2.93
CA ILE A 303 -8.57 11.29 3.55
C ILE A 303 -8.61 12.54 2.67
N ILE A 304 -8.61 12.38 1.34
CA ILE A 304 -8.77 13.50 0.40
C ILE A 304 -10.19 14.05 0.47
N GLU A 305 -11.21 13.18 0.44
CA GLU A 305 -12.61 13.58 0.61
C GLU A 305 -12.79 14.35 1.92
N ASP A 306 -12.41 13.74 3.05
CA ASP A 306 -12.58 14.34 4.38
C ASP A 306 -11.90 15.71 4.47
N TRP A 307 -10.63 15.85 4.04
CA TRP A 307 -9.82 17.02 4.40
C TRP A 307 -9.70 18.09 3.31
N VAL A 308 -9.76 17.70 2.04
CA VAL A 308 -9.59 18.61 0.90
C VAL A 308 -10.95 19.03 0.38
N VAL A 309 -11.89 18.08 0.23
CA VAL A 309 -13.21 18.36 -0.35
C VAL A 309 -14.17 18.91 0.71
N ASP A 310 -14.32 18.19 1.82
CA ASP A 310 -15.29 18.54 2.87
C ASP A 310 -14.72 19.51 3.93
N GLY A 311 -13.39 19.61 4.01
CA GLY A 311 -12.71 20.45 5.00
C GLY A 311 -12.90 19.98 6.45
N THR A 312 -13.26 18.71 6.66
CA THR A 312 -13.50 18.06 7.96
C THR A 312 -12.20 17.65 8.64
N TRP A 313 -11.34 18.64 8.90
CA TRP A 313 -10.12 18.42 9.65
C TRP A 313 -10.40 17.88 11.07
N LYS A 314 -9.81 16.72 11.39
CA LYS A 314 -9.93 16.05 12.69
C LYS A 314 -8.80 16.49 13.63
N THR A 315 -8.95 16.26 14.94
CA THR A 315 -7.93 16.67 15.94
C THR A 315 -7.71 15.59 16.98
N GLY A 316 -6.51 15.56 17.57
CA GLY A 316 -6.18 14.56 18.58
C GLY A 316 -6.33 13.15 18.01
N TYR A 317 -6.89 12.22 18.79
CA TYR A 317 -7.02 10.83 18.36
C TYR A 317 -8.01 10.60 17.21
N ASP A 318 -8.82 11.59 16.82
CA ASP A 318 -9.63 11.51 15.60
C ASP A 318 -8.77 11.58 14.31
N LEU A 319 -7.48 11.90 14.43
CA LEU A 319 -6.50 11.79 13.35
C LEU A 319 -6.06 10.34 13.06
N LEU A 320 -6.58 9.37 13.82
CA LEU A 320 -6.33 7.95 13.58
C LEU A 320 -7.47 7.35 12.76
N TYR A 321 -7.15 6.94 11.54
CA TYR A 321 -8.05 6.22 10.67
C TYR A 321 -7.70 4.73 10.74
N ALA A 322 -8.69 3.90 11.09
CA ALA A 322 -8.54 2.46 11.14
C ALA A 322 -9.27 1.80 9.97
N PHE A 323 -8.62 0.88 9.30
CA PHE A 323 -9.13 0.15 8.14
C PHE A 323 -9.04 -1.36 8.43
N ASN A 324 -10.19 -2.01 8.61
CA ASN A 324 -10.28 -3.39 9.11
C ASN A 324 -11.43 -4.16 8.43
N LEU A 325 -11.68 -5.40 8.85
CA LEU A 325 -12.76 -6.19 8.25
C LEU A 325 -14.16 -5.60 8.48
N ALA A 326 -14.37 -4.91 9.60
CA ALA A 326 -15.67 -4.36 9.97
C ALA A 326 -16.09 -3.17 9.11
N ASN A 327 -15.12 -2.44 8.54
CA ASN A 327 -15.35 -1.31 7.64
C ASN A 327 -14.84 -1.53 6.22
N ASN A 328 -14.58 -2.79 5.85
CA ASN A 328 -14.08 -3.18 4.52
C ASN A 328 -12.74 -2.54 4.13
N GLY A 329 -11.96 -2.07 5.10
CA GLY A 329 -10.60 -1.57 4.90
C GLY A 329 -9.59 -2.68 4.54
N VAL A 330 -9.90 -3.91 4.94
CA VAL A 330 -9.25 -5.14 4.42
C VAL A 330 -10.31 -6.17 4.03
N ASP A 331 -10.00 -7.05 3.09
CA ASP A 331 -10.87 -8.14 2.65
C ASP A 331 -10.11 -9.19 1.82
N TYR A 332 -10.81 -10.03 1.07
CA TYR A 332 -10.24 -10.87 0.01
C TYR A 332 -10.92 -10.65 -1.35
N GLU A 333 -10.17 -10.85 -2.42
CA GLU A 333 -10.67 -10.73 -3.79
C GLU A 333 -11.59 -11.92 -4.17
N ILE A 334 -12.72 -11.62 -4.80
CA ILE A 334 -13.53 -12.62 -5.51
C ILE A 334 -13.66 -12.16 -6.96
N ASN A 335 -13.19 -12.98 -7.89
CA ASN A 335 -13.31 -12.73 -9.33
C ASN A 335 -13.82 -13.98 -10.05
N THR A 336 -15.14 -14.08 -10.21
CA THR A 336 -15.81 -15.24 -10.81
C THR A 336 -15.52 -15.42 -12.30
N ASP A 337 -15.08 -14.37 -12.98
CA ASP A 337 -14.73 -14.43 -14.41
C ASP A 337 -13.37 -15.15 -14.62
N LEU A 338 -12.48 -15.09 -13.63
CA LEU A 338 -11.15 -15.72 -13.68
C LEU A 338 -11.09 -17.06 -12.94
N LEU A 339 -11.73 -17.15 -11.78
CA LEU A 339 -11.79 -18.37 -10.98
C LEU A 339 -13.04 -18.36 -10.09
N THR A 340 -13.84 -19.43 -10.20
CA THR A 340 -14.94 -19.67 -9.26
C THR A 340 -14.46 -20.57 -8.13
N LEU A 341 -14.19 -20.00 -6.95
CA LEU A 341 -14.01 -20.77 -5.73
C LEU A 341 -15.31 -21.52 -5.38
N ASP A 342 -15.20 -22.70 -4.77
CA ASP A 342 -16.38 -23.44 -4.32
C ASP A 342 -17.22 -22.56 -3.37
N SER A 343 -18.52 -22.46 -3.65
CA SER A 343 -19.46 -21.71 -2.82
C SER A 343 -19.44 -22.11 -1.33
N ALA A 344 -19.10 -23.37 -1.02
CA ALA A 344 -18.93 -23.85 0.35
C ALA A 344 -17.71 -23.22 1.03
N ILE A 345 -16.61 -23.01 0.29
CA ILE A 345 -15.41 -22.31 0.79
C ILE A 345 -15.76 -20.85 1.07
N ILE A 346 -16.37 -20.16 0.10
CA ILE A 346 -16.80 -18.76 0.27
C ILE A 346 -17.73 -18.61 1.48
N THR A 347 -18.69 -19.53 1.62
CA THR A 347 -19.63 -19.53 2.77
C THR A 347 -18.90 -19.73 4.09
N ALA A 348 -17.97 -20.68 4.17
CA ALA A 348 -17.18 -20.94 5.38
C ALA A 348 -16.30 -19.74 5.76
N VAL A 349 -15.63 -19.13 4.79
CA VAL A 349 -14.77 -17.95 4.99
C VAL A 349 -15.60 -16.73 5.42
N ASN A 350 -16.78 -16.52 4.84
CA ASN A 350 -17.68 -15.43 5.26
C ASN A 350 -18.26 -15.65 6.66
N ALA A 351 -18.52 -16.90 7.06
CA ALA A 351 -18.89 -17.22 8.44
C ALA A 351 -17.74 -16.93 9.40
N PHE A 352 -16.49 -17.26 9.03
CA PHE A 352 -15.31 -16.94 9.81
C PHE A 352 -15.08 -15.42 9.92
N LYS A 353 -15.20 -14.67 8.82
CA LYS A 353 -15.19 -13.20 8.79
C LYS A 353 -16.20 -12.61 9.78
N ALA A 354 -17.43 -13.12 9.80
CA ALA A 354 -18.45 -12.65 10.73
C ALA A 354 -18.07 -12.85 12.20
N LEU A 355 -17.36 -13.94 12.53
CA LEU A 355 -16.83 -14.19 13.88
C LEU A 355 -15.69 -13.24 14.27
N ILE A 356 -14.89 -12.77 13.31
CA ILE A 356 -13.86 -11.76 13.56
C ILE A 356 -14.53 -10.40 13.79
N VAL A 357 -15.40 -9.99 12.87
CA VAL A 357 -16.09 -8.68 12.91
C VAL A 357 -16.95 -8.51 14.16
N ASN A 358 -17.58 -9.58 14.66
CA ASN A 358 -18.38 -9.50 15.90
C ASN A 358 -17.57 -9.69 17.19
N GLY A 359 -16.25 -9.86 17.09
CA GLY A 359 -15.34 -10.00 18.23
C GLY A 359 -15.35 -11.38 18.90
N ASN A 360 -16.04 -12.38 18.33
CA ASN A 360 -16.01 -13.76 18.84
C ASN A 360 -14.65 -14.43 18.62
N ILE A 361 -13.90 -13.99 17.61
CA ILE A 361 -12.54 -14.43 17.32
C ILE A 361 -11.64 -13.20 17.24
N THR A 362 -10.55 -13.22 18.01
CA THR A 362 -9.47 -12.24 17.89
C THR A 362 -8.32 -12.86 17.11
N VAL A 363 -7.97 -12.24 15.99
CA VAL A 363 -6.84 -12.68 15.16
C VAL A 363 -5.53 -12.18 15.80
N PRO A 364 -4.48 -13.01 15.90
CA PRO A 364 -3.19 -12.55 16.40
C PRO A 364 -2.52 -11.59 15.42
N SER A 365 -2.00 -10.48 15.94
CA SER A 365 -1.23 -9.48 15.17
C SER A 365 0.29 -9.70 15.25
N ALA A 366 0.73 -10.85 15.76
CA ALA A 366 2.14 -11.22 15.89
C ALA A 366 2.30 -12.74 15.83
N ILE A 367 3.47 -13.19 15.41
CA ILE A 367 3.87 -14.60 15.41
C ILE A 367 3.65 -15.18 16.82
N TYR A 368 2.85 -16.24 16.90
CA TYR A 368 2.39 -16.83 18.16
C TYR A 368 2.84 -18.30 18.33
N TRP A 369 3.55 -18.84 17.34
CA TRP A 369 4.19 -20.15 17.41
C TRP A 369 5.69 -19.94 17.64
N THR A 370 6.22 -20.57 18.68
CA THR A 370 7.65 -20.58 19.02
C THR A 370 8.04 -21.94 19.57
#